data_AF-A0A9E5S186-F1
#
_entry.id   AF-A0A9E5S186-F1
#
_cell.length_a   1.000
_cell.length_b   1.000
_cell.length_c   1.000
_cell.angle_alpha   90.00
_cell.angle_beta   90.00
_cell.angle_gamma   90.00
#
_symmetry.space_group_name_H-M   'P 1'
#
loop_
_entity.id
_entity.type
_entity.pdbx_description
1 polymer ?
#
loop_
_entity_poly.entity_id
_entity_poly.type
_entity_poly.pdbx_seq_one_letter_code
_entity_poly.pdbx_strand_id
1 'polypeptide(L)'
;MQTKFNFFQHWYPVTPIEDLDPKKPTPVTILGIRLVIWKPKSSDTYQVFLDQCPHRLAPLSEGRIDEKTGDLMCSYHGWRFDSQGVCTQIPQAENPEILSKNKDNFCVTSLPIRQASDLLWVWLDTNSRELADNTTLPLSPNIDAGKGFVWSSIVRDLEYDWQTLVENVADPSHVPFAHHGVQGNRDKAVPVQIKISQSTPNLIEATIEKGLKSTITFEPPCRLEYAIAFGNSGKQMGLVTYCIPISPGKSRIIAQFPRNFAKTLHRFTPRWWNHITERNLILDGDMVLLQQQEYLLQKQQALGSWKTAYKMPTGADRLVIEFRQWFDKYSQGKLPWDEVGINALGYAKINPNRKQVLNRYEQHTQHCSSCRGALKNIQTWQLFLLAYFAIIVPIVAVLPDTLRSKIGIPLIISALLGLGIYAILKLWLEPKFYFIDYIHAEK
;
A
#
# COMPACT_ATOMS: atom_id res chain seq x y z
N MET A 1 -30.28 -11.54 12.82
CA MET A 1 -29.32 -10.41 12.84
C MET A 1 -27.93 -11.01 12.90
N GLN A 2 -27.05 -10.66 11.97
CA GLN A 2 -25.69 -11.22 11.91
C GLN A 2 -24.93 -10.74 13.16
N THR A 3 -24.63 -11.65 14.09
CA THR A 3 -24.03 -11.31 15.39
C THR A 3 -22.52 -11.17 15.32
N LYS A 4 -21.88 -11.73 14.29
CA LYS A 4 -20.43 -11.71 14.05
C LYS A 4 -20.13 -11.14 12.66
N PHE A 5 -19.17 -10.21 12.57
CA PHE A 5 -18.65 -9.65 11.34
C PHE A 5 -17.76 -10.67 10.63
N ASN A 6 -17.98 -10.87 9.32
CA ASN A 6 -17.23 -11.84 8.53
C ASN A 6 -16.21 -11.12 7.64
N PHE A 7 -14.95 -11.06 8.05
CA PHE A 7 -13.89 -10.37 7.31
C PHE A 7 -13.62 -10.93 5.90
N PHE A 8 -14.04 -12.16 5.58
CA PHE A 8 -13.80 -12.76 4.25
C PHE A 8 -14.89 -12.38 3.22
N GLN A 9 -16.06 -11.95 3.69
CA GLN A 9 -17.21 -11.58 2.86
C GLN A 9 -17.28 -10.07 2.59
N HIS A 10 -16.13 -9.49 2.23
CA HIS A 10 -15.99 -8.08 1.86
C HIS A 10 -14.96 -7.91 0.75
N TRP A 11 -15.08 -6.81 0.01
CA TRP A 11 -14.11 -6.39 -0.98
C TRP A 11 -12.91 -5.70 -0.32
N TYR A 12 -11.70 -6.17 -0.64
CA TYR A 12 -10.45 -5.51 -0.25
C TYR A 12 -9.75 -4.93 -1.48
N PRO A 13 -9.27 -3.69 -1.43
CA PRO A 13 -8.38 -3.18 -2.46
C PRO A 13 -7.00 -3.78 -2.26
N VAL A 14 -6.37 -4.16 -3.36
CA VAL A 14 -5.12 -4.92 -3.37
C VAL A 14 -3.93 -4.00 -3.66
N THR A 15 -4.03 -3.25 -4.76
CA THR A 15 -3.01 -2.31 -5.26
C THR A 15 -3.59 -1.44 -6.38
N PRO A 16 -3.03 -0.24 -6.65
CA PRO A 16 -3.27 0.48 -7.89
C PRO A 16 -2.90 -0.36 -9.12
N ILE A 17 -3.74 -0.31 -10.15
CA ILE A 17 -3.55 -1.06 -11.39
C ILE A 17 -2.28 -0.60 -12.12
N GLU A 18 -1.97 0.70 -12.06
CA GLU A 18 -0.76 1.30 -12.66
C GLU A 18 0.56 0.83 -12.02
N ASP A 19 0.50 0.18 -10.86
CA ASP A 19 1.67 -0.34 -10.14
C ASP A 19 1.99 -1.80 -10.52
N LEU A 20 1.06 -2.50 -11.18
CA LEU A 20 1.21 -3.88 -11.64
C LEU A 20 2.01 -3.97 -12.95
N ASP A 21 2.94 -4.94 -13.02
CA ASP A 21 3.62 -5.30 -14.26
C ASP A 21 2.82 -6.40 -14.98
N PRO A 22 2.22 -6.14 -16.16
CA PRO A 22 1.42 -7.13 -16.86
C PRO A 22 2.23 -8.32 -17.38
N LYS A 23 3.57 -8.26 -17.34
CA LYS A 23 4.46 -9.33 -17.81
C LYS A 23 4.87 -10.31 -16.72
N LYS A 24 4.54 -10.03 -15.45
CA LYS A 24 5.00 -10.82 -14.31
C LYS A 24 3.89 -11.04 -13.29
N PRO A 25 3.80 -12.24 -12.70
CA PRO A 25 2.97 -12.44 -11.51
C PRO A 25 3.46 -11.55 -10.36
N THR A 26 2.53 -11.07 -9.52
CA THR A 26 2.80 -10.22 -8.37
C THR A 26 2.24 -10.88 -7.10
N PRO A 27 3.07 -11.18 -6.08
CA PRO A 27 2.58 -11.71 -4.82
C PRO A 27 1.91 -10.62 -3.97
N VAL A 28 0.80 -10.95 -3.33
CA VAL A 28 0.16 -10.11 -2.30
C VAL A 28 -0.35 -11.00 -1.17
N THR A 29 -0.38 -10.49 0.05
CA THR A 29 -1.02 -11.15 1.20
C THR A 29 -2.10 -10.23 1.77
N ILE A 30 -3.29 -10.78 2.01
CA ILE A 30 -4.38 -10.10 2.71
C ILE A 30 -4.97 -11.08 3.70
N LEU A 31 -5.13 -10.66 4.95
CA LEU A 31 -5.71 -11.45 6.03
C LEU A 31 -5.01 -12.83 6.17
N GLY A 32 -3.69 -12.86 6.00
CA GLY A 32 -2.86 -14.07 6.06
C GLY A 32 -2.92 -14.95 4.81
N ILE A 33 -3.84 -14.68 3.89
CA ILE A 33 -4.01 -15.45 2.65
C ILE A 33 -3.05 -14.92 1.60
N ARG A 34 -2.18 -15.79 1.08
CA ARG A 34 -1.27 -15.45 -0.02
C ARG A 34 -1.99 -15.56 -1.36
N LEU A 35 -1.86 -14.51 -2.16
CA LEU A 35 -2.50 -14.31 -3.45
C LEU A 35 -1.46 -14.05 -4.54
N VAL A 36 -1.77 -14.46 -5.76
CA VAL A 36 -1.00 -14.09 -6.96
C VAL A 36 -1.88 -13.28 -7.90
N ILE A 37 -1.42 -12.09 -8.24
CA ILE A 37 -2.01 -11.24 -9.27
C ILE A 37 -1.25 -11.46 -10.57
N TRP A 38 -1.94 -11.66 -11.68
CA TRP A 38 -1.28 -11.82 -12.99
C TRP A 38 -2.21 -11.36 -14.11
N LYS A 39 -1.66 -11.05 -15.29
CA LYS A 39 -2.44 -10.64 -16.45
C LYS A 39 -2.41 -11.73 -17.53
N PRO A 40 -3.50 -12.49 -17.73
CA PRO A 40 -3.59 -13.40 -18.87
C PRO A 40 -3.53 -12.63 -20.19
N LYS A 41 -2.93 -13.21 -21.23
CA LYS A 41 -2.97 -12.58 -22.57
C LYS A 41 -4.36 -12.59 -23.20
N SER A 42 -5.23 -13.50 -22.75
CA SER A 42 -6.60 -13.64 -23.23
C SER A 42 -7.59 -12.62 -22.63
N SER A 43 -7.16 -11.79 -21.67
CA SER A 43 -8.02 -10.79 -21.04
C SER A 43 -7.32 -9.44 -20.86
N ASP A 44 -8.09 -8.37 -21.00
CA ASP A 44 -7.64 -7.03 -20.61
C ASP A 44 -7.63 -6.84 -19.09
N THR A 45 -8.25 -7.74 -18.33
CA THR A 45 -8.31 -7.72 -16.87
C THR A 45 -7.27 -8.63 -16.23
N TYR A 46 -6.69 -8.17 -15.12
CA TYR A 46 -5.89 -9.02 -14.23
C TYR A 46 -6.74 -10.15 -13.65
N GLN A 47 -6.12 -11.22 -13.19
CA GLN A 47 -6.72 -12.31 -12.42
C GLN A 47 -6.02 -12.44 -11.08
N VAL A 48 -6.74 -12.92 -10.07
CA VAL A 48 -6.20 -13.15 -8.73
C VAL A 48 -6.54 -14.56 -8.28
N PHE A 49 -5.49 -15.35 -8.00
CA PHE A 49 -5.59 -16.71 -7.52
C PHE A 49 -5.01 -16.83 -6.11
N LEU A 50 -5.34 -17.92 -5.40
CA LEU A 50 -4.52 -18.35 -4.27
C LEU A 50 -3.10 -18.64 -4.76
N ASP A 51 -2.09 -18.20 -4.01
CA ASP A 51 -0.69 -18.32 -4.40
C ASP A 51 -0.10 -19.71 -4.09
N GLN A 52 -0.71 -20.74 -4.67
CA GLN A 52 -0.39 -22.13 -4.39
C GLN A 52 -0.71 -23.01 -5.60
N CYS A 53 0.32 -23.66 -6.15
CA CYS A 53 0.13 -24.65 -7.21
C CYS A 53 -0.48 -25.94 -6.64
N PRO A 54 -1.57 -26.49 -7.22
CA PRO A 54 -2.22 -27.71 -6.73
C PRO A 54 -1.32 -28.96 -6.81
N HIS A 55 -0.24 -28.93 -7.59
CA HIS A 55 0.68 -30.05 -7.70
C HIS A 55 1.47 -30.30 -6.40
N ARG A 56 2.21 -29.30 -5.90
CA ARG A 56 3.09 -29.43 -4.71
C ARG A 56 3.22 -28.13 -3.91
N LEU A 57 2.18 -27.29 -3.97
CA LEU A 57 2.04 -26.08 -3.16
C LEU A 57 3.08 -24.97 -3.42
N ALA A 58 3.85 -25.06 -4.50
CA ALA A 58 4.80 -24.02 -4.90
C ALA A 58 4.05 -22.69 -5.15
N PRO A 59 4.62 -21.53 -4.74
CA PRO A 59 4.04 -20.23 -5.04
C PRO A 59 3.98 -20.02 -6.55
N LEU A 60 2.81 -19.66 -7.05
CA LEU A 60 2.59 -19.31 -8.45
C LEU A 60 3.10 -17.89 -8.77
N SER A 61 3.21 -17.05 -7.75
CA SER A 61 3.80 -15.71 -7.82
C SER A 61 5.27 -15.71 -8.22
N GLU A 62 6.01 -16.78 -7.90
CA GLU A 62 7.38 -17.04 -8.38
C GLU A 62 7.42 -17.62 -9.82
N GLY A 63 6.25 -17.76 -10.43
CA GLY A 63 6.05 -18.28 -11.78
C GLY A 63 6.36 -17.28 -12.88
N ARG A 64 5.72 -17.47 -14.03
CA ARG A 64 5.80 -16.59 -15.20
C ARG A 64 4.54 -16.68 -16.02
N ILE A 65 4.31 -15.67 -16.87
CA ILE A 65 3.27 -15.74 -17.90
C ILE A 65 3.90 -16.40 -19.12
N ASP A 66 3.32 -17.51 -19.60
CA ASP A 66 3.83 -18.21 -20.77
C ASP A 66 3.75 -17.30 -22.01
N GLU A 67 4.85 -17.17 -22.75
CA GLU A 67 4.88 -16.26 -23.89
C GLU A 67 4.03 -16.74 -25.07
N LYS A 68 3.77 -18.05 -25.19
CA LYS A 68 3.02 -18.62 -26.31
C LYS A 68 1.53 -18.64 -26.00
N THR A 69 1.13 -19.16 -24.85
CA THR A 69 -0.28 -19.32 -24.49
C THR A 69 -0.83 -18.11 -23.73
N GLY A 70 0.02 -17.42 -22.97
CA GLY A 70 -0.41 -16.36 -22.06
C GLY A 70 -0.99 -16.86 -20.73
N ASP A 71 -0.83 -18.14 -20.43
CA ASP A 71 -1.26 -18.77 -19.17
C ASP A 71 -0.27 -18.49 -18.03
N LEU A 72 -0.74 -18.62 -16.79
CA LEU A 72 0.12 -18.60 -15.62
C LEU A 72 0.86 -19.93 -15.51
N MET A 73 2.19 -19.90 -15.59
CA MET A 73 3.05 -21.07 -15.49
C MET A 73 3.76 -21.12 -14.13
N CYS A 74 3.59 -22.23 -13.42
CA CYS A 74 4.34 -22.52 -12.20
C CYS A 74 5.83 -22.70 -12.50
N SER A 75 6.70 -22.04 -11.73
CA SER A 75 8.15 -22.10 -11.90
C SER A 75 8.77 -23.44 -11.53
N TYR A 76 8.07 -24.29 -10.78
CA TYR A 76 8.63 -25.57 -10.32
C TYR A 76 8.59 -26.63 -11.43
N HIS A 77 7.40 -26.99 -11.91
CA HIS A 77 7.23 -28.10 -12.88
C HIS A 77 6.58 -27.67 -14.20
N GLY A 78 6.36 -26.38 -14.40
CA GLY A 78 5.81 -25.85 -15.65
C GLY A 78 4.33 -26.15 -15.89
N TRP A 79 3.58 -26.53 -14.84
CA TRP A 79 2.12 -26.61 -14.94
C TRP A 79 1.55 -25.24 -15.29
N ARG A 80 0.64 -25.20 -16.27
CA ARG A 80 0.03 -23.97 -16.77
C ARG A 80 -1.44 -23.90 -16.39
N PHE A 81 -1.92 -22.71 -16.09
CA PHE A 81 -3.31 -22.43 -15.71
C PHE A 81 -3.85 -21.24 -16.50
N ASP A 82 -5.05 -21.41 -17.06
CA ASP A 82 -5.75 -20.32 -17.76
C ASP A 82 -6.33 -19.28 -16.80
N SER A 83 -7.05 -18.29 -17.33
CA SER A 83 -7.68 -17.21 -16.54
C SER A 83 -8.76 -17.68 -15.58
N GLN A 84 -9.33 -18.88 -15.78
CA GLN A 84 -10.31 -19.49 -14.87
C GLN A 84 -9.65 -20.36 -13.81
N GLY A 85 -8.31 -20.54 -13.88
CA GLY A 85 -7.56 -21.40 -12.98
C GLY A 85 -7.50 -22.85 -13.45
N VAL A 86 -8.06 -23.19 -14.61
CA VAL A 86 -8.05 -24.56 -15.14
C VAL A 86 -6.64 -24.90 -15.61
N CYS A 87 -6.15 -26.10 -15.26
CA CYS A 87 -4.86 -26.56 -15.77
C CYS A 87 -4.94 -26.85 -17.27
N THR A 88 -4.16 -26.11 -18.06
CA THR A 88 -4.12 -26.23 -19.53
C THR A 88 -2.98 -27.13 -20.01
N GLN A 89 -1.93 -27.28 -19.23
CA GLN A 89 -0.75 -28.07 -19.61
C GLN A 89 -0.05 -28.66 -18.39
N ILE A 90 0.25 -29.95 -18.45
CA ILE A 90 1.20 -30.65 -17.59
C ILE A 90 2.32 -31.18 -18.48
N PRO A 91 3.52 -30.58 -18.48
CA PRO A 91 4.58 -30.99 -19.41
C PRO A 91 5.04 -32.44 -19.23
N GLN A 92 4.87 -33.01 -18.04
CA GLN A 92 5.29 -34.37 -17.70
C GLN A 92 4.18 -35.43 -17.91
N ALA A 93 3.01 -35.05 -18.42
CA ALA A 93 1.93 -36.00 -18.65
C ALA A 93 2.20 -36.83 -19.92
N GLU A 94 2.30 -38.16 -19.78
CA GLU A 94 2.42 -39.07 -20.93
C GLU A 94 1.13 -39.14 -21.76
N ASN A 95 -0.03 -39.04 -21.09
CA ASN A 95 -1.33 -39.00 -21.73
C ASN A 95 -1.98 -37.62 -21.53
N PRO A 96 -2.15 -36.81 -22.59
CA PRO A 96 -2.82 -35.50 -22.53
C PRO A 96 -4.27 -35.57 -22.01
N GLU A 97 -4.96 -36.70 -22.15
CA GLU A 97 -6.33 -36.87 -21.65
C GLU A 97 -6.45 -36.82 -20.12
N ILE A 98 -5.32 -36.90 -19.39
CA ILE A 98 -5.36 -36.78 -17.93
C ILE A 98 -5.96 -35.44 -17.48
N LEU A 99 -5.75 -34.37 -18.28
CA LEU A 99 -6.29 -33.04 -18.03
C LEU A 99 -7.80 -32.99 -18.22
N SER A 100 -8.33 -33.57 -19.30
CA SER A 100 -9.78 -33.57 -19.56
C SER A 100 -10.53 -34.46 -18.58
N LYS A 101 -9.93 -35.58 -18.15
CA LYS A 101 -10.52 -36.52 -17.18
C LYS A 101 -10.53 -36.01 -15.74
N ASN A 102 -9.58 -35.13 -15.37
CA ASN A 102 -9.39 -34.67 -14.00
C ASN A 102 -9.42 -33.13 -13.89
N LYS A 103 -10.15 -32.47 -14.79
CA LYS A 103 -10.16 -31.01 -14.91
C LYS A 103 -10.39 -30.32 -13.57
N ASP A 104 -11.36 -30.79 -12.80
CA ASP A 104 -11.76 -30.18 -11.52
C ASP A 104 -10.72 -30.38 -10.41
N ASN A 105 -9.87 -31.41 -10.50
CA ASN A 105 -8.84 -31.72 -9.49
C ASN A 105 -7.53 -30.96 -9.72
N PHE A 106 -7.30 -30.44 -10.92
CA PHE A 106 -6.06 -29.75 -11.28
C PHE A 106 -6.23 -28.24 -11.36
N CYS A 107 -7.35 -27.70 -10.87
CA CYS A 107 -7.59 -26.27 -10.87
C CYS A 107 -6.81 -25.54 -9.75
N VAL A 108 -6.37 -24.33 -10.06
CA VAL A 108 -6.00 -23.33 -9.05
C VAL A 108 -7.27 -22.60 -8.63
N THR A 109 -7.37 -22.26 -7.34
CA THR A 109 -8.50 -21.50 -6.81
C THR A 109 -8.45 -20.03 -7.29
N SER A 110 -9.42 -19.66 -8.12
CA SER A 110 -9.61 -18.29 -8.60
C SER A 110 -10.57 -17.50 -7.71
N LEU A 111 -10.24 -16.24 -7.43
CA LEU A 111 -11.02 -15.35 -6.56
C LEU A 111 -11.85 -14.34 -7.36
N PRO A 112 -13.03 -13.92 -6.88
CA PRO A 112 -13.76 -12.81 -7.47
C PRO A 112 -12.94 -11.52 -7.39
N ILE A 113 -12.95 -10.75 -8.48
CA ILE A 113 -12.21 -9.50 -8.60
C ILE A 113 -13.06 -8.40 -9.21
N ARG A 114 -12.70 -7.15 -8.93
CA ARG A 114 -13.23 -5.96 -9.62
C ARG A 114 -12.13 -4.95 -9.86
N GLN A 115 -12.32 -4.10 -10.87
CA GLN A 115 -11.47 -2.93 -11.10
C GLN A 115 -12.33 -1.68 -11.02
N ALA A 116 -12.00 -0.78 -10.10
CA ALA A 116 -12.69 0.49 -9.94
C ALA A 116 -11.80 1.48 -9.20
N SER A 117 -11.95 2.77 -9.52
CA SER A 117 -11.19 3.87 -8.91
C SER A 117 -9.67 3.65 -8.98
N ASP A 118 -9.20 3.13 -10.12
CA ASP A 118 -7.81 2.74 -10.41
C ASP A 118 -7.21 1.64 -9.51
N LEU A 119 -8.04 0.98 -8.70
CA LEU A 119 -7.63 -0.10 -7.80
C LEU A 119 -8.12 -1.46 -8.32
N LEU A 120 -7.30 -2.50 -8.13
CA LEU A 120 -7.74 -3.89 -8.22
C LEU A 120 -8.31 -4.33 -6.87
N TRP A 121 -9.48 -4.95 -6.88
CA TRP A 121 -10.20 -5.42 -5.71
C TRP A 121 -10.33 -6.94 -5.73
N VAL A 122 -10.32 -7.57 -4.55
CA VAL A 122 -10.50 -9.01 -4.39
C VAL A 122 -11.52 -9.31 -3.30
N TRP A 123 -12.29 -10.38 -3.51
CA TRP A 123 -13.16 -11.00 -2.51
C TRP A 123 -12.50 -12.29 -2.03
N LEU A 124 -12.31 -12.45 -0.72
CA LEU A 124 -11.47 -13.52 -0.18
C LEU A 124 -12.21 -14.83 0.06
N ASP A 125 -13.52 -14.80 0.28
CA ASP A 125 -14.33 -16.01 0.47
C ASP A 125 -14.59 -16.72 -0.86
N THR A 126 -13.89 -17.82 -1.08
CA THR A 126 -13.95 -18.65 -2.30
C THR A 126 -15.33 -19.28 -2.53
N ASN A 127 -16.17 -19.37 -1.49
CA ASN A 127 -17.43 -20.09 -1.52
C ASN A 127 -18.65 -19.17 -1.68
N SER A 128 -18.46 -17.84 -1.78
CA SER A 128 -19.56 -16.87 -1.82
C SER A 128 -19.51 -15.92 -3.01
N ARG A 129 -19.22 -16.46 -4.21
CA ARG A 129 -19.17 -15.66 -5.45
C ARG A 129 -20.46 -14.89 -5.74
N GLU A 130 -21.63 -15.50 -5.56
CA GLU A 130 -22.93 -14.81 -5.76
C GLU A 130 -23.10 -13.63 -4.78
N LEU A 131 -22.62 -13.77 -3.54
CA LEU A 131 -22.62 -12.67 -2.58
C LEU A 131 -21.66 -11.56 -3.01
N ALA A 132 -20.47 -11.91 -3.49
CA ALA A 132 -19.51 -10.95 -4.03
C ALA A 132 -20.12 -10.15 -5.20
N ASP A 133 -20.82 -10.82 -6.12
CA ASP A 133 -21.47 -10.22 -7.27
C ASP A 133 -22.56 -9.22 -6.87
N ASN A 134 -23.32 -9.52 -5.81
CA ASN A 134 -24.37 -8.64 -5.28
C ASN A 134 -23.86 -7.57 -4.29
N THR A 135 -22.62 -7.67 -3.81
CA THR A 135 -22.05 -6.72 -2.83
C THR A 135 -21.37 -5.55 -3.53
N THR A 136 -21.69 -4.32 -3.15
CA THR A 136 -21.05 -3.10 -3.68
C THR A 136 -19.62 -2.93 -3.20
N LEU A 137 -18.77 -2.29 -4.00
CA LEU A 137 -17.43 -1.91 -3.57
C LEU A 137 -17.51 -0.76 -2.54
N PRO A 138 -16.63 -0.73 -1.51
CA PRO A 138 -16.56 0.36 -0.55
C PRO A 138 -15.82 1.55 -1.17
N LEU A 139 -16.44 2.18 -2.18
CA LEU A 139 -15.94 3.39 -2.83
C LEU A 139 -16.50 4.62 -2.12
N SER A 140 -15.81 5.75 -2.20
CA SER A 140 -16.42 7.02 -1.77
C SER A 140 -17.59 7.36 -2.68
N PRO A 141 -18.77 7.71 -2.14
CA PRO A 141 -19.90 8.18 -2.96
C PRO A 141 -19.66 9.60 -3.55
N ASN A 142 -18.73 10.34 -2.96
CA ASN A 142 -18.48 11.75 -3.28
C ASN A 142 -17.40 11.93 -4.34
N ILE A 143 -16.45 11.00 -4.42
CA ILE A 143 -15.28 11.10 -5.30
C ILE A 143 -15.51 10.30 -6.57
N ASP A 144 -15.50 11.02 -7.70
CA ASP A 144 -15.78 10.46 -9.01
C ASP A 144 -15.00 11.22 -10.09
N ALA A 145 -14.28 10.49 -10.95
CA ALA A 145 -13.57 11.07 -12.09
C ALA A 145 -14.52 11.82 -13.05
N GLY A 146 -15.75 11.31 -13.25
CA GLY A 146 -16.79 11.96 -14.03
C GLY A 146 -17.23 13.30 -13.45
N LYS A 147 -17.09 13.51 -12.14
CA LYS A 147 -17.29 14.80 -11.45
C LYS A 147 -16.04 15.70 -11.49
N GLY A 148 -15.02 15.29 -12.23
CA GLY A 148 -13.79 16.06 -12.44
C GLY A 148 -12.76 15.93 -11.32
N PHE A 149 -12.88 14.94 -10.44
CA PHE A 149 -11.83 14.63 -9.48
C PHE A 149 -10.60 14.02 -10.15
N VAL A 150 -9.44 14.31 -9.58
CA VAL A 150 -8.16 13.66 -9.87
C VAL A 150 -7.53 13.25 -8.55
N TRP A 151 -6.87 12.10 -8.49
CA TRP A 151 -6.22 11.60 -7.27
C TRP A 151 -4.84 11.03 -7.58
N SER A 152 -3.99 10.99 -6.57
CA SER A 152 -2.80 10.15 -6.55
C SER A 152 -2.95 9.12 -5.44
N SER A 153 -2.32 7.97 -5.62
CA SER A 153 -2.36 6.87 -4.64
C SER A 153 -0.98 6.67 -4.03
N ILE A 154 -0.93 6.23 -2.77
CA ILE A 154 0.24 5.60 -2.17
C ILE A 154 -0.16 4.29 -1.50
N VAL A 155 0.69 3.27 -1.65
CA VAL A 155 0.58 2.00 -0.92
C VAL A 155 1.80 1.84 -0.03
N ARG A 156 1.61 1.45 1.22
CA ARG A 156 2.72 1.12 2.12
C ARG A 156 2.33 -0.03 3.05
N ASP A 157 3.23 -1.00 3.18
CA ASP A 157 3.15 -2.00 4.26
C ASP A 157 3.75 -1.42 5.55
N LEU A 158 3.12 -1.72 6.67
CA LEU A 158 3.37 -1.14 7.98
C LEU A 158 3.64 -2.25 9.00
N GLU A 159 4.53 -1.99 9.94
CA GLU A 159 4.99 -2.95 10.95
C GLU A 159 4.18 -2.89 12.26
N TYR A 160 2.86 -2.75 12.10
CA TYR A 160 1.84 -2.84 13.16
C TYR A 160 0.49 -3.33 12.58
N ASP A 161 -0.36 -3.91 13.43
CA ASP A 161 -1.64 -4.52 13.06
C ASP A 161 -2.68 -3.53 12.52
N TRP A 162 -3.64 -4.09 11.78
CA TRP A 162 -4.77 -3.37 11.19
C TRP A 162 -5.57 -2.54 12.19
N GLN A 163 -5.75 -3.02 13.43
CA GLN A 163 -6.50 -2.28 14.45
C GLN A 163 -5.81 -0.95 14.78
N THR A 164 -4.50 -1.01 15.01
CA THR A 164 -3.66 0.17 15.32
C THR A 164 -3.66 1.14 14.15
N LEU A 165 -3.65 0.64 12.91
CA LEU A 165 -3.80 1.47 11.71
C LEU A 165 -5.15 2.19 11.67
N VAL A 166 -6.26 1.47 11.89
CA VAL A 166 -7.60 2.10 11.90
C VAL A 166 -7.69 3.16 12.99
N GLU A 167 -7.17 2.91 14.19
CA GLU A 167 -7.12 3.91 15.27
C GLU A 167 -6.34 5.17 14.87
N ASN A 168 -5.14 4.99 14.33
CA ASN A 168 -4.28 6.10 13.91
C ASN A 168 -4.97 6.95 12.83
N VAL A 169 -5.58 6.31 11.83
CA VAL A 169 -6.28 7.03 10.76
C VAL A 169 -7.57 7.67 11.26
N ALA A 170 -8.25 7.11 12.26
CA ALA A 170 -9.48 7.64 12.84
C ALA A 170 -9.28 8.87 13.75
N ASP A 171 -8.08 9.07 14.28
CA ASP A 171 -7.79 10.18 15.20
C ASP A 171 -6.98 11.29 14.51
N PRO A 172 -7.58 12.42 14.11
CA PRO A 172 -6.83 13.52 13.51
C PRO A 172 -5.99 14.32 14.53
N SER A 173 -6.14 14.09 15.84
CA SER A 173 -5.48 14.89 16.88
C SER A 173 -3.97 14.68 16.96
N HIS A 174 -3.47 13.54 16.47
CA HIS A 174 -2.03 13.28 16.40
C HIS A 174 -1.32 14.07 15.29
N VAL A 175 -2.05 14.52 14.25
CA VAL A 175 -1.46 15.11 13.03
C VAL A 175 -0.55 16.32 13.32
N PRO A 176 -0.93 17.30 14.16
CA PRO A 176 -0.05 18.41 14.53
C PRO A 176 1.29 17.99 15.17
N PHE A 177 1.32 16.83 15.84
CA PHE A 177 2.44 16.37 16.66
C PHE A 177 3.31 15.35 15.92
N ALA A 178 2.75 14.24 15.45
CA ALA A 178 3.51 13.19 14.76
C ALA A 178 4.06 13.70 13.42
N HIS A 179 3.29 14.54 12.73
CA HIS A 179 3.60 15.04 11.38
C HIS A 179 4.09 16.49 11.38
N HIS A 180 4.67 16.94 12.49
CA HIS A 180 5.19 18.30 12.65
C HIS A 180 6.22 18.66 11.56
N GLY A 181 6.05 19.82 10.92
CA GLY A 181 6.95 20.29 9.86
C GLY A 181 6.79 19.56 8.51
N VAL A 182 5.85 18.60 8.42
CA VAL A 182 5.50 17.91 7.16
C VAL A 182 4.07 18.25 6.76
N GLN A 183 3.08 17.82 7.55
CA GLN A 183 1.66 18.09 7.31
C GLN A 183 0.99 18.83 8.48
N GLY A 184 1.57 18.72 9.68
CA GLY A 184 1.06 19.33 10.90
C GLY A 184 1.96 20.43 11.46
N ASN A 185 1.41 21.22 12.38
CA ASN A 185 2.15 22.16 13.21
C ASN A 185 1.62 22.09 14.65
N ARG A 186 2.49 21.71 15.62
CA ARG A 186 2.13 21.44 17.01
C ARG A 186 1.65 22.68 17.74
N ASP A 187 2.13 23.86 17.33
CA ASP A 187 1.72 25.15 17.90
C ASP A 187 0.29 25.54 17.50
N LYS A 188 -0.28 24.84 16.50
CA LYS A 188 -1.66 25.03 16.03
C LYS A 188 -2.61 23.95 16.54
N ALA A 189 -2.15 23.07 17.44
CA ALA A 189 -3.01 22.04 18.02
C ALA A 189 -4.13 22.69 18.85
N VAL A 190 -5.36 22.23 18.63
CA VAL A 190 -6.57 22.71 19.32
C VAL A 190 -7.46 21.52 19.69
N PRO A 191 -8.37 21.66 20.66
CA PRO A 191 -9.30 20.60 21.01
C PRO A 191 -10.14 20.14 19.82
N VAL A 192 -10.06 18.84 19.49
CA VAL A 192 -10.91 18.20 18.48
C VAL A 192 -12.16 17.64 19.18
N GLN A 193 -13.34 18.04 18.72
CA GLN A 193 -14.62 17.56 19.25
C GLN A 193 -15.27 16.66 18.20
N ILE A 194 -15.14 15.36 18.39
CA ILE A 194 -15.74 14.36 17.50
C ILE A 194 -17.09 13.93 18.08
N LYS A 195 -18.12 13.96 17.24
CA LYS A 195 -19.46 13.48 17.56
C LYS A 195 -19.80 12.29 16.67
N ILE A 196 -20.14 11.15 17.29
CA ILE A 196 -20.62 9.97 16.55
C ILE A 196 -22.03 10.27 16.05
N SER A 197 -22.20 10.25 14.72
CA SER A 197 -23.48 10.44 14.04
C SER A 197 -24.20 9.12 13.87
N GLN A 198 -23.46 8.06 13.55
CA GLN A 198 -23.98 6.73 13.26
C GLN A 198 -22.96 5.66 13.67
N SER A 199 -23.43 4.55 14.23
CA SER A 199 -22.62 3.36 14.52
C SER A 199 -23.45 2.10 14.30
N THR A 200 -23.06 1.31 13.30
CA THR A 200 -23.74 0.10 12.83
C THR A 200 -22.70 -0.97 12.47
N PRO A 201 -23.08 -2.23 12.22
CA PRO A 201 -22.12 -3.25 11.79
C PRO A 201 -21.34 -2.87 10.53
N ASN A 202 -21.95 -2.09 9.63
CA ASN A 202 -21.39 -1.77 8.31
C ASN A 202 -20.89 -0.33 8.18
N LEU A 203 -21.03 0.50 9.22
CA LEU A 203 -20.72 1.93 9.13
C LEU A 203 -20.56 2.55 10.51
N ILE A 204 -19.46 3.25 10.73
CA ILE A 204 -19.30 4.25 11.79
C ILE A 204 -19.08 5.60 11.12
N GLU A 205 -19.90 6.59 11.44
CA GLU A 205 -19.77 7.95 10.94
C GLU A 205 -19.65 8.92 12.10
N ALA A 206 -18.72 9.86 11.99
CA ALA A 206 -18.51 10.91 12.95
C ALA A 206 -18.28 12.26 12.28
N THR A 207 -18.62 13.34 12.99
CA THR A 207 -18.41 14.71 12.52
C THR A 207 -17.49 15.48 13.47
N ILE A 208 -16.68 16.37 12.89
CA ILE A 208 -15.90 17.35 13.63
C ILE A 208 -16.59 18.70 13.50
N GLU A 209 -17.11 19.24 14.61
CA GLU A 209 -17.94 20.44 14.58
C GLU A 209 -17.14 21.74 14.71
N LYS A 210 -15.97 21.70 15.37
CA LYS A 210 -15.10 22.86 15.60
C LYS A 210 -13.98 22.92 14.57
N GLY A 211 -13.75 24.11 14.00
CA GLY A 211 -12.74 24.33 12.96
C GLY A 211 -13.28 24.08 11.56
N LEU A 212 -12.49 23.42 10.71
CA LEU A 212 -12.96 23.00 9.38
C LEU A 212 -13.89 21.80 9.55
N LYS A 213 -15.19 22.01 9.33
CA LYS A 213 -16.18 20.94 9.42
C LYS A 213 -15.81 19.79 8.47
N SER A 214 -15.67 18.60 9.03
CA SER A 214 -15.33 17.39 8.28
C SER A 214 -16.14 16.21 8.80
N THR A 215 -16.47 15.31 7.89
CA THR A 215 -17.06 14.01 8.22
C THR A 215 -15.98 12.94 8.09
N ILE A 216 -15.89 12.08 9.11
CA ILE A 216 -15.06 10.89 9.11
C ILE A 216 -15.99 9.69 8.98
N THR A 217 -15.77 8.87 7.96
CA THR A 217 -16.59 7.70 7.67
C THR A 217 -15.71 6.46 7.69
N PHE A 218 -15.99 5.51 8.58
CA PHE A 218 -15.40 4.18 8.58
C PHE A 218 -16.43 3.15 8.08
N GLU A 219 -16.19 2.57 6.92
CA GLU A 219 -16.93 1.42 6.39
C GLU A 219 -16.05 0.17 6.52
N PRO A 220 -16.36 -0.72 7.48
CA PRO A 220 -15.60 -1.94 7.70
C PRO A 220 -15.56 -2.82 6.45
N PRO A 221 -14.47 -3.58 6.25
CA PRO A 221 -13.31 -3.68 7.13
C PRO A 221 -12.22 -2.66 6.84
N CYS A 222 -12.28 -1.91 5.73
CA CYS A 222 -11.08 -1.23 5.23
C CYS A 222 -11.22 0.26 4.96
N ARG A 223 -12.39 0.80 4.58
CA ARG A 223 -12.47 2.20 4.12
C ARG A 223 -12.59 3.16 5.30
N LEU A 224 -11.67 4.12 5.38
CA LEU A 224 -11.78 5.30 6.21
C LEU A 224 -11.63 6.55 5.34
N GLU A 225 -12.64 7.41 5.35
CA GLU A 225 -12.69 8.60 4.49
C GLU A 225 -12.82 9.88 5.32
N TYR A 226 -12.01 10.88 4.98
CA TYR A 226 -12.19 12.26 5.40
C TYR A 226 -12.78 13.06 4.24
N ALA A 227 -14.05 13.43 4.36
CA ALA A 227 -14.69 14.34 3.41
C ALA A 227 -14.37 15.80 3.79
N ILE A 228 -13.68 16.53 2.90
CA ILE A 228 -13.35 17.95 3.11
C ILE A 228 -13.98 18.82 2.03
N ALA A 229 -14.94 19.66 2.43
CA ALA A 229 -15.48 20.73 1.60
C ALA A 229 -14.75 22.05 1.92
N PHE A 230 -14.08 22.66 0.92
CA PHE A 230 -13.43 23.96 1.12
C PHE A 230 -14.40 25.12 0.84
N GLY A 231 -15.17 25.47 1.86
CA GLY A 231 -16.06 26.62 1.88
C GLY A 231 -17.05 26.64 0.69
N ASN A 232 -17.51 27.83 0.32
CA ASN A 232 -18.53 28.01 -0.73
C ASN A 232 -17.96 28.01 -2.16
N SER A 233 -16.68 27.67 -2.34
CA SER A 233 -15.97 27.81 -3.62
C SER A 233 -16.18 26.65 -4.60
N GLY A 234 -16.89 25.59 -4.18
CA GLY A 234 -17.02 24.34 -4.95
C GLY A 234 -15.74 23.50 -5.00
N LYS A 235 -14.62 23.96 -4.42
CA LYS A 235 -13.37 23.20 -4.33
C LYS A 235 -13.48 22.14 -3.24
N GLN A 236 -13.08 20.92 -3.59
CA GLN A 236 -13.15 19.75 -2.73
C GLN A 236 -11.83 18.98 -2.78
N MET A 237 -11.43 18.47 -1.63
CA MET A 237 -10.33 17.53 -1.47
C MET A 237 -10.78 16.45 -0.50
N GLY A 238 -10.25 15.25 -0.61
CA GLY A 238 -10.52 14.19 0.34
C GLY A 238 -9.25 13.42 0.66
N LEU A 239 -9.38 12.58 1.68
CA LEU A 239 -8.46 11.49 1.95
C LEU A 239 -9.30 10.23 2.06
N VAL A 240 -9.13 9.31 1.11
CA VAL A 240 -9.71 7.97 1.20
C VAL A 240 -8.58 7.01 1.52
N THR A 241 -8.67 6.39 2.69
CA THR A 241 -7.67 5.44 3.17
C THR A 241 -8.30 4.07 3.28
N TYR A 242 -7.59 3.05 2.78
CA TYR A 242 -7.95 1.66 2.97
C TYR A 242 -6.94 0.99 3.90
N CYS A 243 -7.42 0.56 5.06
CA CYS A 243 -6.65 -0.15 6.08
C CYS A 243 -6.86 -1.65 5.86
N ILE A 244 -5.78 -2.39 5.57
CA ILE A 244 -5.86 -3.78 5.15
C ILE A 244 -5.01 -4.64 6.10
N PRO A 245 -5.57 -5.70 6.72
CA PRO A 245 -4.77 -6.66 7.49
C PRO A 245 -3.90 -7.48 6.53
N ILE A 246 -2.59 -7.60 6.80
CA ILE A 246 -1.69 -8.47 6.01
C ILE A 246 -1.43 -9.76 6.77
N SER A 247 -0.86 -9.66 7.96
CA SER A 247 -0.51 -10.75 8.86
C SER A 247 -0.42 -10.19 10.29
N PRO A 248 -0.35 -11.02 11.34
CA PRO A 248 -0.24 -10.49 12.71
C PRO A 248 0.98 -9.57 12.86
N GLY A 249 0.73 -8.39 13.43
CA GLY A 249 1.70 -7.30 13.57
C GLY A 249 2.00 -6.53 12.28
N LYS A 250 1.25 -6.76 11.19
CA LYS A 250 1.45 -6.08 9.89
C LYS A 250 0.14 -5.69 9.22
N SER A 251 0.12 -4.49 8.67
CA SER A 251 -1.00 -3.95 7.91
C SER A 251 -0.53 -3.23 6.67
N ARG A 252 -1.44 -2.98 5.74
CA ARG A 252 -1.21 -2.17 4.54
C ARG A 252 -2.14 -0.98 4.57
N ILE A 253 -1.60 0.17 4.21
CA ILE A 253 -2.38 1.36 3.90
C ILE A 253 -2.38 1.58 2.38
N ILE A 254 -3.56 1.78 1.79
CA ILE A 254 -3.72 2.35 0.45
C ILE A 254 -4.45 3.68 0.62
N ALA A 255 -3.75 4.79 0.40
CA ALA A 255 -4.35 6.12 0.52
C ALA A 255 -4.46 6.81 -0.84
N GLN A 256 -5.67 7.28 -1.16
CA GLN A 256 -5.97 8.12 -2.32
C GLN A 256 -6.20 9.56 -1.86
N PHE A 257 -5.60 10.51 -2.59
CA PHE A 257 -5.68 11.96 -2.31
C PHE A 257 -6.47 12.70 -3.40
N PRO A 258 -7.81 12.53 -3.46
CA PRO A 258 -8.64 13.14 -4.48
C PRO A 258 -8.81 14.64 -4.28
N ARG A 259 -8.82 15.38 -5.39
CA ARG A 259 -9.15 16.80 -5.45
C ARG A 259 -9.81 17.14 -6.77
N ASN A 260 -10.71 18.14 -6.79
CA ASN A 260 -11.36 18.62 -8.02
C ASN A 260 -10.75 19.92 -8.58
N PHE A 261 -9.68 20.44 -7.94
CA PHE A 261 -8.97 21.65 -8.32
C PHE A 261 -7.46 21.39 -8.50
N ALA A 262 -6.71 22.38 -9.00
CA ALA A 262 -5.27 22.26 -9.28
C ALA A 262 -4.90 21.05 -10.17
N LYS A 263 -5.76 20.71 -11.13
CA LYS A 263 -5.61 19.54 -12.01
C LYS A 263 -4.34 19.60 -12.86
N THR A 264 -3.95 20.80 -13.32
CA THR A 264 -2.71 21.02 -14.06
C THR A 264 -1.49 20.67 -13.22
N LEU A 265 -1.44 21.12 -11.96
CA LEU A 265 -0.34 20.80 -11.04
C LEU A 265 -0.26 19.30 -10.76
N HIS A 266 -1.41 18.62 -10.64
CA HIS A 266 -1.44 17.15 -10.53
C HIS A 266 -0.70 16.51 -11.71
N ARG A 267 -1.08 16.86 -12.94
CA ARG A 267 -0.52 16.25 -14.17
C ARG A 267 0.99 16.40 -14.29
N PHE A 268 1.57 17.52 -13.84
CA PHE A 268 3.00 17.78 -13.98
C PHE A 268 3.84 17.30 -12.79
N THR A 269 3.22 16.94 -11.67
CA THR A 269 3.98 16.47 -10.49
C THR A 269 4.13 14.95 -10.56
N PRO A 270 5.35 14.40 -10.70
CA PRO A 270 5.53 12.95 -10.69
C PRO A 270 5.07 12.35 -9.36
N ARG A 271 4.33 11.23 -9.41
CA ARG A 271 3.86 10.52 -8.19
C ARG A 271 4.99 10.27 -7.19
N TRP A 272 6.13 9.75 -7.68
CA TRP A 272 7.28 9.41 -6.85
C TRP A 272 7.84 10.61 -6.08
N TRP A 273 7.76 11.83 -6.61
CA TRP A 273 8.25 13.02 -5.93
C TRP A 273 7.46 13.26 -4.66
N ASN A 274 6.13 13.31 -4.77
CA ASN A 274 5.24 13.47 -3.62
C ASN A 274 5.38 12.30 -2.62
N HIS A 275 5.60 11.07 -3.11
CA HIS A 275 5.83 9.91 -2.26
C HIS A 275 7.08 10.08 -1.39
N ILE A 276 8.22 10.49 -1.94
CA ILE A 276 9.47 10.58 -1.18
C ILE A 276 9.58 11.87 -0.34
N THR A 277 8.92 12.96 -0.74
CA THR A 277 9.02 14.26 -0.06
C THR A 277 7.97 14.48 1.01
N GLU A 278 6.82 13.80 0.94
CA GLU A 278 5.71 14.02 1.87
C GLU A 278 5.17 12.70 2.42
N ARG A 279 4.62 11.83 1.55
CA ARG A 279 3.77 10.71 2.00
C ARG A 279 4.53 9.66 2.81
N ASN A 280 5.73 9.30 2.37
CA ASN A 280 6.56 8.36 3.12
C ASN A 280 7.06 8.96 4.44
N LEU A 281 7.27 10.28 4.52
CA LEU A 281 7.68 10.91 5.78
C LEU A 281 6.57 10.89 6.84
N ILE A 282 5.31 11.10 6.42
CA ILE A 282 4.14 10.98 7.31
C ILE A 282 4.11 9.56 7.90
N LEU A 283 4.13 8.53 7.04
CA LEU A 283 4.06 7.14 7.50
C LEU A 283 5.28 6.71 8.34
N ASP A 284 6.47 7.23 8.03
CA ASP A 284 7.67 6.96 8.84
C ASP A 284 7.56 7.59 10.24
N GLY A 285 6.84 8.70 10.38
CA GLY A 285 6.52 9.32 11.67
C GLY A 285 5.68 8.41 12.56
N ASP A 286 4.68 7.74 12.00
CA ASP A 286 3.80 6.84 12.75
C ASP A 286 4.44 5.47 13.05
N MET A 287 5.31 4.98 12.16
CA MET A 287 5.74 3.58 12.18
C MET A 287 6.35 3.11 13.51
N VAL A 288 7.33 3.86 14.02
CA VAL A 288 8.07 3.41 15.22
C VAL A 288 7.24 3.61 16.49
N LEU A 289 6.45 4.69 16.56
CA LEU A 289 5.63 4.97 17.74
C LEU A 289 4.49 3.95 17.86
N LEU A 290 3.81 3.64 16.74
CA LEU A 290 2.66 2.75 16.75
C LEU A 290 3.03 1.28 16.96
N GLN A 291 4.16 0.83 16.41
CA GLN A 291 4.66 -0.52 16.70
C GLN A 291 4.90 -0.73 18.21
N GLN A 292 5.48 0.26 18.88
CA GLN A 292 5.73 0.18 20.32
C GLN A 292 4.43 0.30 21.14
N GLN A 293 3.52 1.19 20.73
CA GLN A 293 2.20 1.33 21.34
C GLN A 293 1.42 0.01 21.28
N GLU A 294 1.39 -0.64 20.11
CA GLU A 294 0.73 -1.92 19.91
C GLU A 294 1.32 -3.01 20.81
N TYR A 295 2.64 -3.13 20.86
CA TYR A 295 3.31 -4.08 21.74
C TYR A 295 2.91 -3.91 23.21
N LEU A 296 2.89 -2.66 23.69
CA LEU A 296 2.49 -2.35 25.06
C LEU A 296 1.01 -2.60 25.31
N LEU A 297 0.14 -2.27 24.35
CA LEU A 297 -1.28 -2.55 24.44
C LEU A 297 -1.53 -4.06 24.52
N GLN A 298 -0.91 -4.87 23.67
CA GLN A 298 -1.07 -6.32 23.68
C GLN A 298 -0.63 -6.93 25.03
N LYS A 299 0.48 -6.45 25.59
CA LYS A 299 0.92 -6.86 26.94
C LYS A 299 -0.10 -6.53 28.03
N GLN A 300 -0.70 -5.34 27.98
CA GLN A 300 -1.68 -4.93 28.99
C GLN A 300 -3.03 -5.64 28.79
N GLN A 301 -3.45 -5.89 27.55
CA GLN A 301 -4.65 -6.65 27.22
C GLN A 301 -4.53 -8.12 27.62
N ALA A 302 -3.32 -8.70 27.63
CA ALA A 302 -3.12 -10.04 28.18
C ALA A 302 -3.48 -10.15 29.67
N LEU A 303 -3.50 -9.02 30.39
CA LEU A 303 -3.80 -8.93 31.82
C LEU A 303 -5.17 -8.29 32.11
N GLY A 304 -5.88 -7.79 31.09
CA GLY A 304 -7.08 -6.98 31.28
C GLY A 304 -7.76 -6.55 29.97
N SER A 305 -8.38 -5.35 29.97
CA SER A 305 -9.07 -4.81 28.80
C SER A 305 -8.33 -3.61 28.21
N TRP A 306 -8.51 -3.32 26.91
CA TRP A 306 -8.05 -2.06 26.34
C TRP A 306 -8.64 -0.85 27.09
N LYS A 307 -9.84 -0.99 27.65
CA LYS A 307 -10.53 0.05 28.44
C LYS A 307 -9.75 0.46 29.69
N THR A 308 -8.95 -0.44 30.24
CA THR A 308 -8.10 -0.15 31.40
C THR A 308 -6.70 0.29 30.99
N ALA A 309 -6.22 -0.21 29.84
CA ALA A 309 -4.89 0.10 29.29
C ALA A 309 -4.79 1.52 28.75
N TYR A 310 -5.77 1.95 27.96
CA TYR A 310 -5.82 3.29 27.40
C TYR A 310 -6.53 4.28 28.33
N LYS A 311 -6.10 5.54 28.28
CA LYS A 311 -6.76 6.68 28.91
C LYS A 311 -7.15 7.67 27.80
N MET A 312 -8.45 7.74 27.52
CA MET A 312 -9.02 8.47 26.39
C MET A 312 -10.07 9.47 26.88
N PRO A 313 -9.66 10.58 27.53
CA PRO A 313 -10.56 11.43 28.31
C PRO A 313 -11.27 12.51 27.48
N THR A 314 -10.93 12.69 26.20
CA THR A 314 -11.31 13.87 25.43
C THR A 314 -12.33 13.57 24.33
N GLY A 315 -12.83 14.64 23.70
CA GLY A 315 -13.68 14.54 22.52
C GLY A 315 -12.95 14.01 21.28
N ALA A 316 -11.62 14.07 21.24
CA ALA A 316 -10.82 13.55 20.13
C ALA A 316 -10.82 12.02 20.09
N ASP A 317 -10.93 11.39 21.25
CA ASP A 317 -10.84 9.93 21.38
C ASP A 317 -12.13 9.20 20.98
N ARG A 318 -13.22 9.92 20.73
CA ARG A 318 -14.57 9.33 20.60
C ARG A 318 -14.67 8.31 19.48
N LEU A 319 -14.06 8.59 18.32
CA LEU A 319 -14.12 7.66 17.19
C LEU A 319 -13.27 6.40 17.43
N VAL A 320 -12.13 6.53 18.10
CA VAL A 320 -11.29 5.38 18.51
C VAL A 320 -12.04 4.50 19.52
N ILE A 321 -12.70 5.11 20.51
CA ILE A 321 -13.56 4.40 21.47
C ILE A 321 -14.68 3.66 20.73
N GLU A 322 -15.38 4.33 19.82
CA GLU A 322 -16.50 3.74 19.07
C GLU A 322 -16.02 2.58 18.18
N PHE A 323 -14.88 2.74 17.49
CA PHE A 323 -14.26 1.68 16.70
C PHE A 323 -13.91 0.45 17.55
N ARG A 324 -13.28 0.64 18.71
CA ARG A 324 -12.95 -0.47 19.62
C ARG A 324 -14.20 -1.17 20.15
N GLN A 325 -15.26 -0.43 20.48
CA GLN A 325 -16.53 -1.01 20.90
C GLN A 325 -17.20 -1.79 19.76
N TRP A 326 -17.18 -1.26 18.53
CA TRP A 326 -17.63 -1.97 17.34
C TRP A 326 -16.85 -3.26 17.14
N PHE A 327 -15.52 -3.21 17.27
CA PHE A 327 -14.65 -4.38 17.09
C PHE A 327 -14.85 -5.45 18.16
N ASP A 328 -15.01 -5.05 19.43
CA ASP A 328 -15.40 -5.95 20.52
C ASP A 328 -16.77 -6.61 20.24
N LYS A 329 -17.75 -5.81 19.84
CA LYS A 329 -19.15 -6.26 19.66
C LYS A 329 -19.32 -7.21 18.48
N TYR A 330 -18.71 -6.89 17.34
CA TYR A 330 -18.94 -7.62 16.10
C TYR A 330 -17.82 -8.60 15.76
N SER A 331 -16.62 -8.43 16.32
CA SER A 331 -15.44 -9.27 16.03
C SER A 331 -14.83 -9.92 17.26
N GLN A 332 -15.46 -9.79 18.45
CA GLN A 332 -14.94 -10.32 19.72
C GLN A 332 -13.52 -9.81 20.04
N GLY A 333 -13.17 -8.62 19.54
CA GLY A 333 -11.86 -8.02 19.75
C GLY A 333 -10.71 -8.73 19.02
N LYS A 334 -11.00 -9.56 18.00
CA LYS A 334 -9.98 -10.35 17.28
C LYS A 334 -10.21 -10.35 15.77
N LEU A 335 -9.11 -10.37 15.03
CA LEU A 335 -9.10 -10.72 13.60
C LEU A 335 -9.18 -12.25 13.46
N PRO A 336 -9.72 -12.77 12.36
CA PRO A 336 -9.97 -14.21 12.16
C PRO A 336 -8.69 -14.98 11.75
N TRP A 337 -7.57 -14.75 12.44
CA TRP A 337 -6.30 -15.41 12.16
C TRP A 337 -6.38 -16.93 12.32
N ASP A 338 -7.13 -17.41 13.30
CA ASP A 338 -7.34 -18.84 13.54
C ASP A 338 -8.09 -19.51 12.36
N GLU A 339 -8.96 -18.77 11.67
CA GLU A 339 -9.73 -19.28 10.51
C GLU A 339 -8.83 -19.49 9.28
N VAL A 340 -7.64 -18.88 9.26
CA VAL A 340 -6.59 -19.09 8.23
C VAL A 340 -5.37 -19.85 8.78
N GLY A 341 -5.50 -20.47 9.95
CA GLY A 341 -4.45 -21.31 10.55
C GLY A 341 -3.25 -20.54 11.11
N ILE A 342 -3.39 -19.25 11.42
CA ILE A 342 -2.34 -18.41 11.98
C ILE A 342 -2.60 -18.17 13.47
N ASN A 343 -1.69 -18.61 14.34
CA ASN A 343 -1.74 -18.27 15.76
C ASN A 343 -1.13 -16.90 16.01
N ALA A 344 -1.94 -15.87 16.25
CA ALA A 344 -1.43 -14.51 16.44
C ALA A 344 -0.75 -14.24 17.80
N LEU A 345 -0.74 -15.19 18.74
CA LEU A 345 -0.15 -14.97 20.07
C LEU A 345 1.37 -14.76 19.98
N GLY A 346 1.84 -13.64 20.54
CA GLY A 346 3.27 -13.34 20.66
C GLY A 346 3.95 -12.77 19.41
N TYR A 347 3.17 -12.35 18.40
CA TYR A 347 3.70 -11.72 17.19
C TYR A 347 4.22 -10.30 17.41
N ALA A 348 3.58 -9.50 18.29
CA ALA A 348 4.11 -8.19 18.60
C ALA A 348 5.44 -8.32 19.36
N LYS A 349 6.50 -7.86 18.72
CA LYS A 349 7.83 -7.69 19.30
C LYS A 349 8.31 -6.30 18.95
N ILE A 350 8.92 -5.60 19.91
CA ILE A 350 9.61 -4.36 19.60
C ILE A 350 10.82 -4.72 18.73
N ASN A 351 10.88 -4.16 17.52
CA ASN A 351 12.07 -4.22 16.69
C ASN A 351 12.92 -2.96 16.93
N PRO A 352 14.06 -3.05 17.64
CA PRO A 352 14.90 -1.88 17.90
C PRO A 352 15.63 -1.39 16.63
N ASN A 353 15.67 -2.20 15.56
CA ASN A 353 16.34 -1.83 14.32
C ASN A 353 15.45 -0.95 13.45
N ARG A 354 15.59 0.37 13.62
CA ARG A 354 14.83 1.37 12.85
C ARG A 354 15.00 1.24 11.33
N LYS A 355 16.15 0.72 10.84
CA LYS A 355 16.34 0.48 9.39
C LYS A 355 15.44 -0.61 8.84
N GLN A 356 15.08 -1.61 9.65
CA GLN A 356 14.12 -2.64 9.27
C GLN A 356 12.69 -2.10 9.36
N VAL A 357 12.36 -1.39 10.46
CA VAL A 357 11.01 -0.85 10.68
C VAL A 357 10.65 0.23 9.65
N LEU A 358 11.61 1.06 9.24
CA LEU A 358 11.43 2.15 8.27
C LEU A 358 11.97 1.78 6.87
N ASN A 359 11.97 0.50 6.51
CA ASN A 359 12.45 0.04 5.20
C ASN A 359 11.47 0.43 4.08
N ARG A 360 11.66 1.62 3.51
CA ARG A 360 10.82 2.14 2.43
C ARG A 360 10.87 1.28 1.17
N TYR A 361 12.02 0.63 0.93
CA TYR A 361 12.20 -0.14 -0.30
C TYR A 361 11.26 -1.35 -0.32
N GLU A 362 11.32 -2.15 0.74
CA GLU A 362 10.50 -3.36 0.86
C GLU A 362 9.03 -3.03 1.04
N GLN A 363 8.72 -1.99 1.81
CA GLN A 363 7.34 -1.62 2.13
C GLN A 363 6.63 -0.87 1.00
N HIS A 364 7.35 -0.30 0.03
CA HIS A 364 6.75 0.56 -1.00
C HIS A 364 7.53 0.67 -2.30
N THR A 365 8.81 1.09 -2.29
CA THR A 365 9.47 1.52 -3.53
C THR A 365 9.53 0.42 -4.59
N GLN A 366 9.78 -0.84 -4.19
CA GLN A 366 9.80 -1.94 -5.15
C GLN A 366 8.42 -2.25 -5.75
N HIS A 367 7.34 -1.89 -5.05
CA HIS A 367 5.95 -2.17 -5.43
C HIS A 367 5.32 -1.02 -6.22
N CYS A 368 5.75 0.23 -6.00
CA CYS A 368 5.28 1.41 -6.73
C CYS A 368 6.04 1.57 -8.07
N SER A 369 5.34 1.46 -9.21
CA SER A 369 5.95 1.55 -10.54
C SER A 369 6.64 2.90 -10.77
N SER A 370 6.04 3.98 -10.25
CA SER A 370 6.61 5.33 -10.33
C SER A 370 7.92 5.47 -9.53
N CYS A 371 7.95 4.98 -8.28
CA CYS A 371 9.13 5.07 -7.43
C CYS A 371 10.24 4.12 -7.89
N ARG A 372 9.90 2.87 -8.24
CA ARG A 372 10.83 1.89 -8.82
C ARG A 372 11.46 2.42 -10.12
N GLY A 373 10.64 2.99 -11.00
CA GLY A 373 11.09 3.58 -12.26
C GLY A 373 12.02 4.78 -12.03
N ALA A 374 11.65 5.68 -11.12
CA ALA A 374 12.48 6.83 -10.77
C ALA A 374 13.84 6.41 -10.19
N LEU A 375 13.86 5.47 -9.24
CA LEU A 375 15.08 4.93 -8.65
C LEU A 375 16.00 4.29 -9.71
N LYS A 376 15.43 3.47 -10.61
CA LYS A 376 16.18 2.87 -11.72
C LYS A 376 16.80 3.93 -12.63
N ASN A 377 16.03 4.95 -12.98
CA ASN A 377 16.50 6.06 -13.81
C ASN A 377 17.63 6.85 -13.11
N ILE A 378 17.48 7.14 -11.82
CA ILE A 378 18.52 7.79 -11.00
C ILE A 378 19.81 6.98 -11.03
N GLN A 379 19.74 5.67 -10.80
CA GLN A 379 20.91 4.77 -10.82
C GLN A 379 21.55 4.68 -12.22
N THR A 380 20.74 4.75 -13.28
CA THR A 380 21.22 4.78 -14.66
C THR A 380 21.98 6.08 -14.96
N TRP A 381 21.44 7.22 -14.54
CA TRP A 381 22.12 8.52 -14.65
C TRP A 381 23.39 8.59 -13.82
N GLN A 382 23.39 8.01 -12.62
CA GLN A 382 24.61 7.91 -11.81
C GLN A 382 25.72 7.17 -12.56
N LEU A 383 25.42 6.01 -13.15
CA LEU A 383 26.39 5.25 -13.95
C LEU A 383 26.87 6.05 -15.16
N PHE A 384 25.95 6.69 -15.89
CA PHE A 384 26.29 7.52 -17.04
C PHE A 384 27.21 8.69 -16.68
N LEU A 385 26.88 9.45 -15.63
CA LEU A 385 27.66 10.61 -15.20
C LEU A 385 29.06 10.21 -14.71
N LEU A 386 29.16 9.10 -13.98
CA LEU A 386 30.44 8.58 -13.53
C LEU A 386 31.30 8.09 -14.71
N ALA A 387 30.71 7.37 -15.66
CA ALA A 387 31.39 6.93 -16.87
C ALA A 387 31.82 8.12 -17.75
N TYR A 388 30.95 9.12 -17.90
CA TYR A 388 31.26 10.35 -18.62
C TYR A 388 32.47 11.06 -18.02
N PHE A 389 32.50 11.23 -16.70
CA PHE A 389 33.65 11.79 -16.00
C PHE A 389 34.93 10.96 -16.23
N ALA A 390 34.86 9.65 -16.01
CA ALA A 390 36.00 8.73 -16.14
C ALA A 390 36.56 8.64 -17.56
N ILE A 391 35.75 8.89 -18.60
CA ILE A 391 36.16 8.85 -20.00
C ILE A 391 36.67 10.21 -20.49
N ILE A 392 35.97 11.30 -20.16
CA ILE A 392 36.31 12.63 -20.67
C ILE A 392 37.63 13.15 -20.10
N VAL A 393 37.92 12.89 -18.82
CA VAL A 393 39.15 13.38 -18.19
C VAL A 393 40.41 12.82 -18.88
N PRO A 394 40.55 11.50 -19.11
CA PRO A 394 41.67 10.96 -19.89
C PRO A 394 41.70 11.43 -21.34
N ILE A 395 40.56 11.51 -22.03
CA ILE A 395 40.51 11.98 -23.43
C ILE A 395 41.08 13.39 -23.54
N VAL A 396 40.66 14.32 -22.67
CA VAL A 396 41.16 15.70 -22.69
C VAL A 396 42.65 15.77 -22.33
N ALA A 397 43.13 14.90 -21.44
CA ALA A 397 44.53 14.86 -21.06
C ALA A 397 45.45 14.57 -22.26
N VAL A 398 45.01 13.72 -23.20
CA VAL A 398 45.79 13.35 -24.39
C VAL A 398 45.58 14.27 -25.61
N LEU A 399 44.68 15.26 -25.53
CA LEU A 399 44.47 16.21 -26.64
C LEU A 399 45.68 17.14 -26.84
N PRO A 400 45.98 17.56 -28.08
CA PRO A 400 46.92 18.63 -28.37
C PRO A 400 46.53 19.95 -27.66
N ASP A 401 47.51 20.77 -27.29
CA ASP A 401 47.31 21.99 -26.48
C ASP A 401 46.30 22.97 -27.09
N THR A 402 46.28 23.11 -28.42
CA THR A 402 45.34 23.96 -29.15
C THR A 402 43.88 23.51 -29.02
N LEU A 403 43.65 22.19 -28.93
CA LEU A 403 42.32 21.59 -28.74
C LEU A 403 41.96 21.51 -27.25
N ARG A 404 42.96 21.27 -26.38
CA ARG A 404 42.78 21.20 -24.93
C ARG A 404 42.24 22.52 -24.37
N SER A 405 42.76 23.67 -24.83
CA SER A 405 42.30 24.99 -24.39
C SER A 405 40.91 25.35 -24.93
N LYS A 406 40.62 25.06 -26.21
CA LYS A 406 39.35 25.44 -26.85
C LYS A 406 38.17 24.53 -26.50
N ILE A 407 38.39 23.22 -26.43
CA ILE A 407 37.34 22.20 -26.28
C ILE A 407 37.55 21.38 -25.00
N GLY A 408 38.80 21.11 -24.64
CA GLY A 408 39.13 20.32 -23.45
C GLY A 408 38.68 20.96 -22.13
N ILE A 409 38.95 22.26 -21.92
CA ILE A 409 38.55 22.96 -20.69
C ILE A 409 37.02 22.93 -20.49
N PRO A 410 36.18 23.31 -21.48
CA PRO A 410 34.72 23.15 -21.36
C PRO A 410 34.27 21.73 -21.03
N LEU A 411 34.88 20.71 -21.66
CA LEU A 411 34.56 19.30 -21.41
C LEU A 411 34.94 18.84 -19.99
N ILE A 412 36.05 19.32 -19.44
CA ILE A 412 36.42 19.05 -18.04
C ILE A 412 35.42 19.70 -17.08
N ILE A 413 35.03 20.95 -17.35
CA ILE A 413 34.03 21.65 -16.52
C ILE A 413 32.70 20.88 -16.55
N SER A 414 32.22 20.46 -17.72
CA SER A 414 30.97 19.68 -17.82
C SER A 414 31.09 18.32 -17.12
N ALA A 415 32.25 17.65 -17.21
CA ALA A 415 32.52 16.41 -16.50
C ALA A 415 32.48 16.59 -14.97
N LEU A 416 33.09 17.65 -14.45
CA LEU A 416 33.07 17.98 -13.02
C LEU A 416 31.67 18.35 -12.52
N LEU A 417 30.91 19.14 -13.30
CA LEU A 417 29.50 19.41 -12.99
C LEU A 417 28.67 18.12 -12.99
N GLY A 418 28.92 17.21 -13.95
CA GLY A 418 28.31 15.89 -14.00
C GLY A 418 28.62 15.06 -12.74
N LEU A 419 29.86 15.10 -12.25
CA LEU A 419 30.24 14.44 -10.99
C LEU A 419 29.56 15.07 -9.77
N GLY A 420 29.36 16.39 -9.77
CA GLY A 420 28.55 17.08 -8.75
C GLY A 420 27.09 16.63 -8.75
N ILE A 421 26.48 16.51 -9.93
CA ILE A 421 25.11 15.97 -10.08
C ILE A 421 25.07 14.50 -9.61
N TYR A 422 26.05 13.69 -9.96
CA TYR A 422 26.18 12.31 -9.47
C TYR A 422 26.15 12.27 -7.93
N ALA A 423 26.92 13.14 -7.26
CA ALA A 423 26.96 13.20 -5.80
C ALA A 423 25.60 13.56 -5.20
N ILE A 424 24.87 14.52 -5.78
CA ILE A 424 23.50 14.87 -5.35
C ILE A 424 22.56 13.67 -5.51
N LEU A 425 22.59 13.00 -6.66
CA LEU A 425 21.78 11.83 -6.92
C LEU A 425 22.09 10.70 -5.92
N LYS A 426 23.37 10.45 -5.63
CA LYS A 426 23.82 9.34 -4.80
C LYS A 426 23.63 9.57 -3.31
N LEU A 427 23.94 10.77 -2.83
CA LEU A 427 24.01 11.06 -1.39
C LEU A 427 22.73 11.68 -0.84
N TRP A 428 21.93 12.35 -1.68
CA TRP A 428 20.72 13.04 -1.23
C TRP A 428 19.42 12.42 -1.77
N LEU A 429 19.37 12.08 -3.06
CA LEU A 429 18.11 11.65 -3.68
C LEU A 429 17.85 10.14 -3.53
N GLU A 430 18.82 9.30 -3.92
CA GLU A 430 18.68 7.83 -3.87
C GLU A 430 18.32 7.31 -2.46
N PRO A 431 18.94 7.77 -1.35
CA PRO A 431 18.62 7.24 -0.02
C PRO A 431 17.15 7.40 0.38
N LYS A 432 16.46 8.43 -0.13
CA LYS A 432 15.03 8.69 0.17
C LYS A 432 14.09 7.59 -0.30
N PHE A 433 14.54 6.73 -1.21
CA PHE A 433 13.82 5.55 -1.70
C PHE A 433 14.03 4.31 -0.82
N TYR A 434 15.03 4.31 0.06
CA TYR A 434 15.37 3.15 0.90
C TYR A 434 15.01 3.38 2.36
N PHE A 435 15.43 4.50 2.93
CA PHE A 435 15.32 4.74 4.37
C PHE A 435 15.51 6.22 4.68
N ILE A 436 14.69 6.75 5.59
CA ILE A 436 14.92 8.02 6.27
C ILE A 436 14.67 7.78 7.75
N ASP A 437 15.61 8.18 8.60
CA ASP A 437 15.41 8.10 10.04
C ASP A 437 14.49 9.24 10.50
N TYR A 438 13.23 8.95 10.79
CA TYR A 438 12.28 9.96 11.26
C TYR A 438 12.33 10.09 12.78
N ILE A 439 13.00 11.13 13.28
CA ILE A 439 13.19 11.38 14.70
C ILE A 439 12.35 12.60 15.11
N HIS A 440 11.29 12.37 15.90
CA HIS A 440 10.37 13.43 16.33
C HIS A 440 11.05 14.59 17.06
N ALA A 441 12.10 14.31 17.84
CA ALA A 441 12.84 15.32 18.58
C ALA A 441 13.65 16.28 17.69
N GLU A 442 13.94 15.89 16.44
CA GLU A 442 14.69 16.70 15.47
C GLU A 442 13.77 17.51 14.54
N LYS A 443 12.45 17.35 14.67
CA LYS A 443 11.44 17.99 13.82
C LYS A 443 10.89 19.27 14.44
#